data_AF-A0A2G4HIM8-F1
#
_entry.id   AF-A0A2G4HIM8-F1
#
_cell.length_a   1.000
_cell.length_b   1.000
_cell.length_c   1.000
_cell.angle_alpha   90.00
_cell.angle_beta   90.00
_cell.angle_gamma   90.00
#
_symmetry.space_group_name_H-M   'P 1'
#
loop_
_entity.id
_entity.type
_entity.pdbx_description
1 polymer ?
#
loop_
_entity_poly.entity_id
_entity_poly.type
_entity_poly.pdbx_seq_one_letter_code
_entity_poly.pdbx_strand_id
1 'polypeptide(L)'
;MKLKSLLLIVAALAALSVVVFFIRKPAPAVTADARLNQPVLDAATAEKVAELRLTESGKSLTVKRDANGVWRVPSYHDFPVDFSRVTRLVGDLTEAKLTRLVTTNPERIARLEFKDITITLLDSAAKELWTVTLGKNPESGAGRFLRYGNEPKAFLASLNTYLDLEPKNWANAELLALKPDDIAKIELTFTEGGPITFTRAKKEDPWTTTATPAGQKPKTDTLASALNTLTSIRFSDTSDPADAKVAAAKPHARAYTLTAFDGKTVTISLARKPEEKKMKPPVADKSLLGAATPPSPTAPTPAPDPKLLTPEFETIPAGPVFVGIAHSDAAAPVKALMAKRAFQIADYTFTSLPQKSADLFEPAPPPAPAAEPQKP
;
A
#
# COMPACT_ATOMS: atom_id res chain seq x y z
N MET A 1 75.35 15.11 -42.65
CA MET A 1 74.58 15.89 -41.66
C MET A 1 74.60 15.19 -40.31
N LYS A 2 75.50 15.68 -39.45
CA LYS A 2 75.53 15.71 -37.98
C LYS A 2 74.81 14.60 -37.21
N LEU A 3 75.53 13.49 -36.97
CA LEU A 3 75.24 12.47 -35.93
C LEU A 3 74.87 13.09 -34.57
N LYS A 4 75.45 14.27 -34.26
CA LYS A 4 75.14 15.08 -33.07
C LYS A 4 73.68 15.57 -33.04
N SER A 5 73.11 15.96 -34.17
CA SER A 5 71.68 16.32 -34.27
C SER A 5 70.77 15.10 -34.11
N LEU A 6 71.18 13.94 -34.64
CA LEU A 6 70.43 12.69 -34.47
C LEU A 6 70.40 12.27 -33.00
N LEU A 7 71.54 12.34 -32.30
CA LEU A 7 71.65 12.04 -30.88
C LEU A 7 70.78 12.95 -30.01
N LEU A 8 70.73 14.26 -30.33
CA LEU A 8 69.88 15.21 -29.60
C LEU A 8 68.39 14.93 -29.80
N ILE A 9 67.97 14.56 -31.01
CA ILE A 9 66.56 14.21 -31.29
C ILE A 9 66.17 12.92 -30.57
N VAL A 10 67.04 11.90 -30.57
CA VAL A 10 66.79 10.64 -29.86
C VAL A 10 66.70 10.86 -28.35
N ALA A 11 67.59 11.68 -27.78
CA ALA A 11 67.55 12.03 -26.36
C ALA A 11 66.27 12.80 -26.00
N ALA A 12 65.85 13.75 -26.85
CA ALA A 12 64.61 14.50 -26.65
C ALA A 12 63.37 13.58 -26.72
N LEU A 13 63.32 12.65 -27.68
CA LEU A 13 62.24 11.67 -27.80
C LEU A 13 62.22 10.69 -26.62
N ALA A 14 63.38 10.24 -26.14
CA ALA A 14 63.47 9.40 -24.96
C ALA A 14 62.95 10.13 -23.71
N ALA A 15 63.32 11.40 -23.52
CA ALA A 15 62.80 12.23 -22.43
C ALA A 15 61.28 12.42 -22.54
N LEU A 16 60.76 12.69 -23.74
CA LEU A 16 59.32 12.81 -23.99
C LEU A 16 58.57 11.50 -23.74
N SER A 17 59.12 10.36 -24.14
CA SER A 17 58.56 9.05 -23.83
C SER A 17 58.54 8.76 -22.34
N VAL A 18 59.57 9.16 -21.58
CA VAL A 18 59.59 9.03 -20.11
C VAL A 18 58.51 9.92 -19.49
N VAL A 19 58.37 11.18 -19.92
CA VAL A 19 57.32 12.09 -19.42
C VAL A 19 55.92 11.54 -19.73
N VAL A 20 55.67 11.09 -20.97
CA VAL A 20 54.40 10.46 -21.36
C VAL A 20 54.15 9.17 -20.57
N PHE A 21 55.18 8.38 -20.32
CA PHE A 21 55.09 7.17 -19.49
C PHE A 21 54.68 7.53 -18.05
N PHE A 22 55.25 8.57 -17.45
CA PHE A 22 54.86 9.02 -16.11
C PHE A 22 53.46 9.66 -16.05
N ILE A 23 53.02 10.35 -17.11
CA ILE A 23 51.65 10.91 -17.21
C ILE A 23 50.61 9.82 -17.47
N ARG A 24 50.97 8.79 -18.24
CA ARG A 24 50.08 7.66 -18.59
C ARG A 24 50.21 6.46 -17.65
N LYS A 25 51.01 6.54 -16.57
CA LYS A 25 51.05 5.48 -15.56
C LYS A 25 49.62 5.27 -15.04
N PRO A 26 48.98 4.10 -15.28
CA PRO A 26 47.73 3.81 -14.62
C PRO A 26 47.99 3.91 -13.12
N ALA A 27 47.11 4.63 -12.41
CA ALA A 27 47.22 4.76 -10.96
C ALA A 27 47.42 3.36 -10.35
N PRO A 28 48.27 3.22 -9.31
CA PRO A 28 48.45 1.95 -8.62
C PRO A 28 47.09 1.32 -8.35
N ALA A 29 46.95 0.02 -8.62
CA ALA A 29 45.73 -0.71 -8.28
C ALA A 29 45.38 -0.37 -6.84
N VAL A 30 44.23 0.28 -6.65
CA VAL A 30 43.84 0.74 -5.31
C VAL A 30 43.87 -0.50 -4.43
N THR A 31 44.74 -0.47 -3.42
CA THR A 31 44.86 -1.53 -2.42
C THR A 31 43.42 -1.91 -2.04
N ALA A 32 43.05 -3.16 -2.31
CA ALA A 32 41.67 -3.62 -2.18
C ALA A 32 41.14 -3.16 -0.82
N ASP A 33 40.11 -2.29 -0.83
CA ASP A 33 39.50 -1.80 0.41
C ASP A 33 39.05 -3.03 1.20
N ALA A 34 39.36 -3.10 2.49
CA ALA A 34 39.08 -4.27 3.31
C ALA A 34 37.58 -4.64 3.36
N ARG A 35 36.70 -3.69 3.02
CA ARG A 35 35.25 -3.90 2.92
C ARG A 35 34.82 -4.61 1.63
N LEU A 36 35.71 -4.83 0.65
CA LEU A 36 35.36 -5.58 -0.56
C LEU A 36 34.97 -7.02 -0.21
N ASN A 37 33.94 -7.51 -0.89
CA ASN A 37 33.24 -8.77 -0.65
C ASN A 37 32.59 -8.91 0.74
N GLN A 38 32.60 -7.84 1.55
CA GLN A 38 31.86 -7.78 2.80
C GLN A 38 30.45 -7.23 2.57
N PRO A 39 29.50 -7.56 3.46
CA PRO A 39 28.18 -6.93 3.50
C PRO A 39 28.24 -5.40 3.47
N VAL A 40 27.24 -4.78 2.86
CA VAL A 40 27.04 -3.32 2.87
C VAL A 40 26.70 -2.85 4.29
N LEU A 41 25.97 -3.67 5.04
CA LEU A 41 25.68 -3.49 6.46
C LEU A 41 26.09 -4.74 7.23
N ASP A 42 26.89 -4.59 8.29
CA ASP A 42 27.24 -5.71 9.15
C ASP A 42 26.11 -6.06 10.12
N ALA A 43 25.99 -7.36 10.45
CA ALA A 43 24.92 -7.87 11.29
C ALA A 43 24.93 -7.27 12.71
N ALA A 44 26.12 -7.04 13.29
CA ALA A 44 26.25 -6.49 14.64
C ALA A 44 25.78 -5.03 14.73
N THR A 45 25.91 -4.26 13.66
CA THR A 45 25.33 -2.92 13.53
C THR A 45 23.83 -2.98 13.30
N ALA A 46 23.36 -3.88 12.43
CA ALA A 46 21.93 -4.09 12.18
C ALA A 46 21.13 -4.43 13.46
N GLU A 47 21.70 -5.23 14.37
CA GLU A 47 21.07 -5.59 15.65
C GLU A 47 20.86 -4.41 16.60
N LYS A 48 21.67 -3.35 16.49
CA LYS A 48 21.61 -2.16 17.36
C LYS A 48 20.66 -1.09 16.85
N VAL A 49 20.10 -1.26 15.66
CA VAL A 49 19.25 -0.25 15.01
C VAL A 49 17.93 -0.11 15.76
N ALA A 50 17.60 1.12 16.12
CA ALA A 50 16.32 1.49 16.70
C ALA A 50 15.58 2.58 15.89
N GLU A 51 16.25 3.21 14.93
CA GLU A 51 15.66 4.20 14.03
C GLU A 51 16.23 4.04 12.62
N LEU A 52 15.35 4.05 11.62
CA LEU A 52 15.69 4.04 10.20
C LEU A 52 15.18 5.35 9.60
N ARG A 53 16.08 6.07 8.94
CA ARG A 53 15.79 7.31 8.23
C ARG A 53 16.16 7.15 6.76
N LEU A 54 15.20 7.42 5.90
CA LEU A 54 15.36 7.44 4.45
C LEU A 54 15.16 8.86 3.95
N THR A 55 16.00 9.32 3.02
CA THR A 55 15.81 10.61 2.35
C THR A 55 16.00 10.46 0.85
N GLU A 56 15.27 11.24 0.06
CA GLU A 56 15.48 11.41 -1.39
C GLU A 56 14.88 12.74 -1.82
N SER A 57 15.64 13.55 -2.55
CA SER A 57 15.15 14.78 -3.18
C SER A 57 14.31 15.68 -2.24
N GLY A 58 14.74 15.84 -0.99
CA GLY A 58 14.06 16.66 0.04
C GLY A 58 12.88 15.98 0.76
N LYS A 59 12.44 14.80 0.33
CA LYS A 59 11.50 13.97 1.09
C LYS A 59 12.27 13.15 2.12
N SER A 60 11.64 12.92 3.27
CA SER A 60 12.19 12.04 4.29
C SER A 60 11.12 11.14 4.89
N LEU A 61 11.53 9.91 5.21
CA LEU A 61 10.76 8.97 6.00
C LEU A 61 11.60 8.61 7.21
N THR A 62 10.96 8.57 8.37
CA THR A 62 11.57 8.04 9.59
C THR A 62 10.64 6.97 10.15
N VAL A 63 11.22 5.83 10.51
CA VAL A 63 10.56 4.81 11.33
C VAL A 63 11.42 4.55 12.56
N LYS A 64 10.77 4.43 13.71
CA LYS A 64 11.46 4.37 15.00
C LYS A 64 10.83 3.35 15.93
N ARG A 65 11.68 2.60 16.63
CA ARG A 65 11.27 1.69 17.69
C ARG A 65 10.95 2.46 18.96
N ASP A 66 9.75 2.28 19.48
CA ASP A 66 9.32 2.88 20.75
C ASP A 66 9.89 2.13 21.96
N ALA A 67 9.63 2.66 23.17
CA ALA A 67 10.09 2.06 24.42
C ALA A 67 9.51 0.66 24.71
N ASN A 68 8.39 0.31 24.09
CA ASN A 68 7.77 -1.01 24.18
C ASN A 68 8.31 -1.99 23.13
N GLY A 69 9.29 -1.56 22.33
CA GLY A 69 9.92 -2.35 21.28
C GLY A 69 9.14 -2.39 19.97
N VAL A 70 8.09 -1.59 19.81
CA VAL A 70 7.24 -1.54 18.60
C VAL A 70 7.76 -0.47 17.65
N TRP A 71 7.98 -0.84 16.38
CA TRP A 71 8.33 0.11 15.33
C TRP A 71 7.13 0.96 14.94
N ARG A 72 7.33 2.27 14.83
CA ARG A 72 6.30 3.26 14.51
C ARG A 72 6.74 4.19 13.39
N VAL A 73 5.77 4.75 12.68
CA VAL A 73 5.95 5.80 11.66
C VAL A 73 5.52 7.15 12.26
N PRO A 74 6.42 7.98 12.82
CA PRO A 74 6.02 9.21 13.49
C PRO A 74 5.31 10.20 12.55
N SER A 75 5.76 10.27 11.28
CA SER A 75 5.14 11.12 10.26
C SER A 75 3.76 10.65 9.79
N TYR A 76 3.34 9.44 10.19
CA TYR A 76 2.01 8.90 9.91
C TYR A 76 1.30 8.54 11.21
N HIS A 77 1.11 9.55 12.07
CA HIS A 77 0.36 9.43 13.32
C HIS A 77 0.85 8.28 14.22
N ASP A 78 2.18 8.06 14.32
CA ASP A 78 2.80 7.01 15.13
C ASP A 78 2.23 5.60 14.89
N PHE A 79 1.76 5.34 13.67
CA PHE A 79 1.19 4.04 13.32
C PHE A 79 2.24 2.94 13.49
N PRO A 80 1.84 1.75 13.95
CA PRO A 80 2.71 0.58 13.93
C PRO A 80 3.23 0.35 12.50
N VAL A 81 4.52 0.07 12.38
CA VAL A 81 5.18 -0.22 11.12
C VAL A 81 4.86 -1.65 10.70
N ASP A 82 4.67 -1.86 9.40
CA ASP A 82 4.78 -3.19 8.82
C ASP A 82 6.25 -3.65 8.92
N PHE A 83 6.53 -4.44 9.96
CA PHE A 83 7.89 -4.86 10.28
C PHE A 83 8.54 -5.69 9.16
N SER A 84 7.75 -6.30 8.28
CA SER A 84 8.27 -6.99 7.09
C SER A 84 9.03 -6.05 6.16
N ARG A 85 8.65 -4.76 6.12
CA ARG A 85 9.35 -3.75 5.30
C ARG A 85 10.70 -3.36 5.88
N VAL A 86 10.77 -3.19 7.21
CA VAL A 86 12.02 -2.89 7.91
C VAL A 86 13.00 -4.06 7.75
N THR A 87 12.53 -5.28 8.04
CA THR A 87 13.35 -6.49 7.95
C THR A 87 13.80 -6.76 6.52
N ARG A 88 12.95 -6.55 5.51
CA ARG A 88 13.35 -6.65 4.11
C ARG A 88 14.46 -5.67 3.74
N LEU A 89 14.31 -4.38 4.07
CA LEU A 89 15.33 -3.38 3.73
C LEU A 89 16.66 -3.67 4.45
N VAL A 90 16.63 -3.98 5.74
CA VAL A 90 17.84 -4.34 6.50
C VAL A 90 18.45 -5.63 5.94
N GLY A 91 17.62 -6.62 5.61
CA GLY A 91 18.02 -7.85 4.92
C GLY A 91 18.76 -7.57 3.62
N ASP A 92 18.15 -6.79 2.71
CA ASP A 92 18.76 -6.37 1.44
C ASP A 92 20.16 -5.75 1.65
N LEU A 93 20.34 -4.94 2.70
CA LEU A 93 21.62 -4.30 3.03
C LEU A 93 22.66 -5.27 3.63
N THR A 94 22.22 -6.23 4.45
CA THR A 94 23.09 -7.25 5.04
C THR A 94 23.51 -8.34 4.03
N GLU A 95 22.67 -8.59 3.03
CA GLU A 95 22.96 -9.56 1.96
C GLU A 95 23.76 -8.95 0.81
N ALA A 96 23.55 -7.66 0.51
CA ALA A 96 24.30 -6.94 -0.51
C ALA A 96 25.79 -6.86 -0.12
N LYS A 97 26.68 -7.11 -1.09
CA LYS A 97 28.13 -7.04 -0.89
C LYS A 97 28.76 -5.92 -1.69
N LEU A 98 29.82 -5.31 -1.17
CA LEU A 98 30.67 -4.42 -1.95
C LEU A 98 31.48 -5.24 -2.95
N THR A 99 31.20 -5.07 -4.24
CA THR A 99 31.88 -5.86 -5.29
C THR A 99 33.14 -5.17 -5.79
N ARG A 100 33.16 -3.83 -5.79
CA ARG A 100 34.27 -3.07 -6.36
C ARG A 100 34.39 -1.67 -5.76
N LEU A 101 35.61 -1.21 -5.56
CA LEU A 101 35.92 0.21 -5.39
C LEU A 101 35.99 0.86 -6.77
N VAL A 102 35.06 1.78 -7.05
CA VAL A 102 34.85 2.35 -8.39
C VAL A 102 35.83 3.49 -8.65
N THR A 103 35.95 4.42 -7.70
CA THR A 103 36.82 5.59 -7.82
C THR A 103 37.04 6.25 -6.46
N THR A 104 38.18 6.90 -6.31
CA THR A 104 38.49 7.86 -5.23
C THR A 104 38.65 9.29 -5.75
N ASN A 105 38.60 9.49 -7.07
CA ASN A 105 38.69 10.81 -7.70
C ASN A 105 37.35 11.56 -7.56
N PRO A 106 37.32 12.76 -6.94
CA PRO A 106 36.10 13.56 -6.75
C PRO A 106 35.32 13.87 -8.03
N GLU A 107 36.00 14.18 -9.13
CA GLU A 107 35.34 14.49 -10.42
C GLU A 107 34.59 13.27 -10.97
N ARG A 108 35.14 12.07 -10.78
CA ARG A 108 34.48 10.83 -11.19
C ARG A 108 33.35 10.46 -10.24
N ILE A 109 33.49 10.74 -8.94
CA ILE A 109 32.43 10.56 -7.93
C ILE A 109 31.21 11.40 -8.30
N ALA A 110 31.40 12.66 -8.71
CA ALA A 110 30.31 13.53 -9.13
C ALA A 110 29.47 12.96 -10.31
N ARG A 111 30.10 12.19 -11.21
CA ARG A 111 29.42 11.52 -12.34
C ARG A 111 28.59 10.30 -11.94
N LEU A 112 28.71 9.81 -10.71
CA LEU A 112 27.93 8.67 -10.19
C LEU A 112 26.57 9.08 -9.62
N GLU A 113 26.24 10.39 -9.67
CA GLU A 113 24.90 10.91 -9.37
C GLU A 113 24.35 10.46 -8.01
N PHE A 114 25.08 10.76 -6.95
CA PHE A 114 24.58 10.63 -5.58
C PHE A 114 23.51 11.71 -5.31
N LYS A 115 22.27 11.45 -5.77
CA LYS A 115 21.12 12.39 -5.75
C LYS A 115 20.44 12.51 -4.37
N ASP A 116 21.24 12.66 -3.32
CA ASP A 116 20.77 12.81 -1.92
C ASP A 116 19.92 11.65 -1.39
N ILE A 117 19.96 10.50 -2.07
CA ILE A 117 19.29 9.28 -1.61
C ILE A 117 20.10 8.71 -0.47
N THR A 118 19.64 8.86 0.77
CA THR A 118 20.40 8.45 1.95
C THR A 118 19.60 7.45 2.77
N ILE A 119 20.29 6.40 3.22
CA ILE A 119 19.80 5.46 4.23
C ILE A 119 20.65 5.67 5.47
N THR A 120 20.03 6.03 6.57
CA THR A 120 20.69 6.23 7.86
C THR A 120 20.05 5.34 8.90
N LEU A 121 20.89 4.62 9.63
CA LEU A 121 20.52 3.73 10.74
C LEU A 121 21.06 4.33 12.03
N LEU A 122 20.18 4.50 13.01
CA LEU A 122 20.53 5.09 14.30
C LEU A 122 20.16 4.15 15.45
N ASP A 123 20.86 4.28 16.56
CA ASP A 123 20.54 3.57 17.81
C ASP A 123 19.38 4.22 18.57
N SER A 124 19.05 3.65 19.74
CA SER A 124 17.97 4.16 20.60
C SER A 124 18.22 5.56 21.16
N ALA A 125 19.48 6.01 21.18
CA ALA A 125 19.89 7.35 21.60
C ALA A 125 19.96 8.34 20.42
N ALA A 126 19.45 7.96 19.24
CA ALA A 126 19.53 8.73 18.00
C ALA A 126 20.96 9.03 17.56
N LYS A 127 21.94 8.19 17.95
CA LYS A 127 23.29 8.24 17.44
C LYS A 127 23.36 7.50 16.11
N GLU A 128 23.94 8.12 15.10
CA GLU A 128 24.20 7.48 13.81
C GLU A 128 25.14 6.28 14.01
N LEU A 129 24.66 5.10 13.64
CA LEU A 129 25.44 3.86 13.63
C LEU A 129 26.04 3.63 12.25
N TRP A 130 25.29 3.96 11.21
CA TRP A 130 25.64 3.65 9.84
C TRP A 130 24.86 4.55 8.87
N THR A 131 25.53 4.98 7.80
CA THR A 131 24.90 5.81 6.77
C THR A 131 25.51 5.53 5.40
N VAL A 132 24.66 5.46 4.37
CA VAL A 132 25.10 5.41 2.97
C VAL A 132 24.27 6.34 2.10
N THR A 133 24.95 6.95 1.14
CA THR A 133 24.31 7.65 0.02
C THR A 133 24.33 6.76 -1.21
N LEU A 134 23.17 6.56 -1.84
CA LEU A 134 23.01 5.77 -3.04
C LEU A 134 23.15 6.64 -4.29
N GLY A 135 23.95 6.17 -5.24
CA GLY A 135 24.09 6.76 -6.56
C GLY A 135 23.18 6.10 -7.58
N LYS A 136 23.43 6.41 -8.86
CA LYS A 136 22.75 5.76 -9.98
C LYS A 136 23.10 4.27 -10.10
N ASN A 137 22.31 3.55 -10.87
CA ASN A 137 22.65 2.20 -11.29
C ASN A 137 23.78 2.25 -12.33
N PRO A 138 24.69 1.26 -12.35
CA PRO A 138 25.71 1.17 -13.38
C PRO A 138 25.08 0.89 -14.74
N GLU A 139 25.74 1.31 -15.82
CA GLU A 139 25.29 1.05 -17.21
C GLU A 139 25.20 -0.44 -17.53
N SER A 140 25.96 -1.28 -16.83
CA SER A 140 25.87 -2.75 -16.91
C SER A 140 24.58 -3.33 -16.32
N GLY A 141 23.73 -2.50 -15.69
CA GLY A 141 22.43 -2.89 -15.14
C GLY A 141 22.46 -3.61 -13.79
N ALA A 142 23.60 -4.21 -13.40
CA ALA A 142 23.70 -4.99 -12.16
C ALA A 142 24.26 -4.17 -10.98
N GLY A 143 23.45 -4.01 -9.92
CA GLY A 143 23.85 -3.42 -8.64
C GLY A 143 23.61 -1.92 -8.54
N ARG A 144 24.24 -1.29 -7.55
CA ARG A 144 24.06 0.14 -7.27
C ARG A 144 25.34 0.77 -6.74
N PHE A 145 25.62 2.00 -7.17
CA PHE A 145 26.72 2.78 -6.61
C PHE A 145 26.34 3.26 -5.20
N LEU A 146 27.30 3.22 -4.28
CA LEU A 146 27.12 3.70 -2.92
C LEU A 146 28.37 4.42 -2.41
N ARG A 147 28.15 5.30 -1.44
CA ARG A 147 29.18 6.02 -0.69
C ARG A 147 28.83 5.98 0.79
N TYR A 148 29.78 5.59 1.64
CA TYR A 148 29.59 5.65 3.09
C TYR A 148 29.80 7.09 3.56
N GLY A 149 28.78 7.66 4.21
CA GLY A 149 28.80 9.06 4.66
C GLY A 149 29.40 10.02 3.65
N ASN A 150 30.43 10.77 4.08
CA ASN A 150 31.18 11.71 3.26
C ASN A 150 32.54 11.20 2.79
N GLU A 151 32.76 9.88 2.80
CA GLU A 151 34.04 9.31 2.36
C GLU A 151 34.35 9.68 0.89
N PRO A 152 35.61 9.99 0.54
CA PRO A 152 36.03 10.25 -0.83
C PRO A 152 36.22 8.93 -1.62
N LYS A 153 35.33 7.96 -1.41
CA LYS A 153 35.36 6.62 -2.02
C LYS A 153 33.96 6.25 -2.48
N ALA A 154 33.83 5.88 -3.74
CA ALA A 154 32.60 5.32 -4.27
C ALA A 154 32.76 3.83 -4.57
N PHE A 155 31.79 3.04 -4.12
CA PHE A 155 31.77 1.61 -4.29
C PHE A 155 30.63 1.20 -5.21
N LEU A 156 30.75 0.01 -5.80
CA LEU A 156 29.66 -0.72 -6.41
C LEU A 156 29.27 -1.83 -5.45
N ALA A 157 27.96 -1.97 -5.18
CA ALA A 157 27.43 -3.09 -4.43
C ALA A 157 26.43 -3.88 -5.26
N SER A 158 26.28 -5.17 -4.91
CA SER A 158 25.20 -6.03 -5.39
C SER A 158 23.87 -5.70 -4.69
N LEU A 159 23.48 -4.42 -4.68
CA LEU A 159 22.28 -3.92 -4.04
C LEU A 159 21.26 -3.51 -5.10
N ASN A 160 20.07 -4.10 -5.04
CA ASN A 160 18.93 -3.71 -5.87
C ASN A 160 17.74 -3.45 -4.94
N THR A 161 17.66 -2.25 -4.38
CA THR A 161 16.56 -1.88 -3.48
C THR A 161 15.88 -0.60 -3.95
N TYR A 162 14.56 -0.56 -3.79
CA TYR A 162 13.72 0.59 -4.03
C TYR A 162 13.32 1.19 -2.68
N LEU A 163 13.52 2.49 -2.53
CA LEU A 163 13.17 3.19 -1.30
C LEU A 163 11.79 3.81 -1.46
N ASP A 164 10.86 3.35 -0.64
CA ASP A 164 9.52 3.91 -0.54
C ASP A 164 9.54 4.99 0.55
N LEU A 165 9.38 6.25 0.17
CA LEU A 165 9.37 7.38 1.11
C LEU A 165 7.97 7.78 1.56
N GLU A 166 6.94 7.09 1.10
CA GLU A 166 5.56 7.39 1.44
C GLU A 166 5.24 6.80 2.83
N PRO A 167 5.00 7.62 3.87
CA PRO A 167 4.87 7.13 5.25
C PRO A 167 3.74 6.11 5.44
N LYS A 168 2.60 6.30 4.77
CA LYS A 168 1.46 5.36 4.85
C LYS A 168 1.82 3.97 4.35
N ASN A 169 2.75 3.84 3.41
CA ASN A 169 3.12 2.54 2.87
C ASN A 169 3.92 1.72 3.89
N TRP A 170 4.57 2.38 4.86
CA TRP A 170 5.28 1.70 5.95
C TRP A 170 4.39 1.34 7.13
N ALA A 171 3.19 1.92 7.23
CA ALA A 171 2.26 1.56 8.29
C ALA A 171 1.70 0.15 8.06
N ASN A 172 1.52 -0.60 9.15
CA ASN A 172 0.81 -1.87 9.10
C ASN A 172 -0.66 -1.60 8.80
N ALA A 173 -1.06 -1.92 7.57
CA ALA A 173 -2.42 -1.73 7.08
C ALA A 173 -3.44 -2.69 7.70
N GLU A 174 -3.00 -3.76 8.37
CA GLU A 174 -3.86 -4.80 8.91
C GLU A 174 -4.57 -4.33 10.19
N LEU A 175 -5.89 -4.18 10.11
CA LEU A 175 -6.73 -3.81 11.24
C LEU A 175 -7.29 -5.02 11.97
N LEU A 176 -7.55 -6.09 11.22
CA LEU A 176 -8.08 -7.34 11.75
C LEU A 176 -7.56 -8.52 10.92
N ALA A 177 -7.02 -9.52 11.63
CA ALA A 177 -6.63 -10.79 11.07
C ALA A 177 -7.09 -11.91 12.01
N LEU A 178 -8.25 -12.48 11.70
CA LEU A 178 -8.82 -13.65 12.36
C LEU A 178 -8.77 -14.83 11.39
N LYS A 179 -8.70 -16.05 11.92
CA LYS A 179 -8.86 -17.25 11.10
C LYS A 179 -10.36 -17.51 10.90
N PRO A 180 -10.86 -17.63 9.66
CA PRO A 180 -12.24 -18.00 9.38
C PRO A 180 -12.69 -19.25 10.15
N ASP A 181 -11.82 -20.26 10.26
CA ASP A 181 -12.08 -21.52 10.95
C ASP A 181 -12.26 -21.39 12.46
N ASP A 182 -11.80 -20.29 13.07
CA ASP A 182 -11.95 -20.05 14.49
C ASP A 182 -13.29 -19.37 14.84
N ILE A 183 -14.10 -18.99 13.85
CA ILE A 183 -15.39 -18.31 14.05
C ILE A 183 -16.52 -19.31 14.26
N ALA A 184 -17.23 -19.22 15.39
CA ALA A 184 -18.35 -20.10 15.74
C ALA A 184 -19.72 -19.52 15.35
N LYS A 185 -19.85 -18.19 15.39
CA LYS A 185 -21.09 -17.45 15.09
C LYS A 185 -20.79 -16.24 14.22
N ILE A 186 -21.65 -16.00 13.22
CA ILE A 186 -21.69 -14.77 12.44
C ILE A 186 -23.11 -14.22 12.43
N GLU A 187 -23.25 -12.93 12.71
CA GLU A 187 -24.51 -12.21 12.71
C GLU A 187 -24.43 -11.05 11.70
N LEU A 188 -25.31 -11.05 10.71
CA LEU A 188 -25.35 -10.07 9.63
C LEU A 188 -26.61 -9.21 9.77
N THR A 189 -26.44 -7.90 9.82
CA THR A 189 -27.56 -6.94 9.84
C THR A 189 -27.86 -6.42 8.42
N PHE A 190 -29.16 -6.28 8.13
CA PHE A 190 -29.68 -5.78 6.86
C PHE A 190 -30.65 -4.62 7.11
N THR A 191 -30.85 -3.77 6.13
CA THR A 191 -31.79 -2.64 6.23
C THR A 191 -33.25 -3.05 6.03
N GLU A 192 -33.48 -4.16 5.32
CA GLU A 192 -34.80 -4.67 4.90
C GLU A 192 -35.42 -5.69 5.88
N GLY A 193 -34.78 -5.96 7.02
CA GLY A 193 -35.24 -6.98 7.97
C GLY A 193 -34.37 -7.09 9.23
N GLY A 194 -34.65 -8.11 10.05
CA GLY A 194 -33.87 -8.41 11.26
C GLY A 194 -32.50 -9.04 10.97
N PRO A 195 -31.63 -9.18 11.99
CA PRO A 195 -30.34 -9.82 11.83
C PRO A 195 -30.48 -11.31 11.49
N ILE A 196 -29.66 -11.79 10.56
CA ILE A 196 -29.53 -13.22 10.25
C ILE A 196 -28.30 -13.76 10.97
N THR A 197 -28.50 -14.80 11.78
CA THR A 197 -27.45 -15.45 12.56
C THR A 197 -27.14 -16.82 11.99
N PHE A 198 -25.87 -17.10 11.73
CA PHE A 198 -25.37 -18.43 11.45
C PHE A 198 -24.46 -18.92 12.58
N THR A 199 -24.57 -20.19 12.91
CA THR A 199 -23.76 -20.86 13.94
C THR A 199 -23.28 -22.22 13.47
N ARG A 200 -22.12 -22.64 13.97
CA ARG A 200 -21.60 -24.01 13.89
C ARG A 200 -21.06 -24.45 15.25
N ALA A 201 -21.20 -25.73 15.58
CA ALA A 201 -20.79 -26.26 16.89
C ALA A 201 -19.31 -26.63 16.94
N LYS A 202 -18.75 -27.08 15.81
CA LYS A 202 -17.32 -27.36 15.61
C LYS A 202 -16.82 -26.70 14.33
N LYS A 203 -15.50 -26.69 14.11
CA LYS A 203 -14.90 -26.00 12.96
C LYS A 203 -15.32 -26.64 11.63
N GLU A 204 -15.47 -27.96 11.63
CA GLU A 204 -15.80 -28.79 10.47
C GLU A 204 -17.32 -28.88 10.23
N ASP A 205 -18.12 -28.46 11.21
CA ASP A 205 -19.57 -28.55 11.10
C ASP A 205 -20.11 -27.53 10.08
N PRO A 206 -21.17 -27.89 9.32
CA PRO A 206 -21.82 -26.95 8.42
C PRO A 206 -22.45 -25.80 9.20
N TRP A 207 -22.50 -24.63 8.56
CA TRP A 207 -23.22 -23.47 9.10
C TRP A 207 -24.73 -23.72 9.13
N THR A 208 -25.36 -23.41 10.25
CA THR A 208 -26.80 -23.56 10.48
C THR A 208 -27.42 -22.22 10.85
N THR A 209 -28.70 -22.02 10.52
CA THR A 209 -29.46 -20.83 10.92
C THR A 209 -30.93 -21.19 11.17
N THR A 210 -31.53 -20.52 12.16
CA THR A 210 -32.96 -20.64 12.46
C THR A 210 -33.84 -19.80 11.52
N ALA A 211 -33.25 -18.89 10.74
CA ALA A 211 -33.94 -17.96 9.85
C ALA A 211 -34.00 -18.45 8.39
N THR A 212 -33.91 -19.76 8.15
CA THR A 212 -33.93 -20.32 6.80
C THR A 212 -35.34 -20.23 6.20
N PRO A 213 -35.55 -19.58 5.03
CA PRO A 213 -36.84 -19.55 4.37
C PRO A 213 -37.29 -20.93 3.89
N ALA A 214 -38.61 -21.15 3.79
CA ALA A 214 -39.17 -22.42 3.34
C ALA A 214 -38.68 -22.81 1.93
N GLY A 215 -38.24 -24.05 1.76
CA GLY A 215 -37.72 -24.56 0.48
C GLY A 215 -36.33 -24.04 0.10
N GLN A 216 -35.65 -23.34 0.99
CA GLN A 216 -34.28 -22.86 0.78
C GLN A 216 -33.30 -23.51 1.77
N LYS A 217 -32.02 -23.39 1.45
CA LYS A 217 -30.90 -23.76 2.33
C LYS A 217 -29.88 -22.61 2.39
N PRO A 218 -29.07 -22.52 3.46
CA PRO A 218 -27.94 -21.60 3.52
C PRO A 218 -27.00 -21.75 2.33
N LYS A 219 -26.63 -20.63 1.71
CA LYS A 219 -25.65 -20.57 0.64
C LYS A 219 -24.25 -20.49 1.24
N THR A 220 -23.65 -21.65 1.47
CA THR A 220 -22.38 -21.80 2.21
C THR A 220 -21.21 -21.04 1.57
N ASP A 221 -21.11 -21.01 0.24
CA ASP A 221 -20.00 -20.33 -0.47
C ASP A 221 -20.05 -18.82 -0.29
N THR A 222 -21.25 -18.24 -0.29
CA THR A 222 -21.46 -16.81 -0.03
C THR A 222 -21.10 -16.48 1.42
N LEU A 223 -21.46 -17.35 2.37
CA LEU A 223 -21.10 -17.17 3.78
C LEU A 223 -19.59 -17.28 4.00
N ALA A 224 -18.93 -18.25 3.39
CA ALA A 224 -17.48 -18.41 3.44
C ALA A 224 -16.75 -17.20 2.85
N SER A 225 -17.23 -16.69 1.71
CA SER A 225 -16.69 -15.47 1.08
C SER A 225 -16.85 -14.25 1.98
N ALA A 226 -18.04 -14.06 2.57
CA ALA A 226 -18.30 -12.97 3.50
C ALA A 226 -17.41 -13.08 4.76
N LEU A 227 -17.24 -14.29 5.29
CA LEU A 227 -16.40 -14.55 6.43
C LEU A 227 -14.94 -14.20 6.14
N ASN A 228 -14.38 -14.67 5.02
CA ASN A 228 -13.01 -14.35 4.60
C ASN A 228 -12.77 -12.84 4.51
N THR A 229 -13.73 -12.11 3.94
CA THR A 229 -13.69 -10.65 3.86
C THR A 229 -13.73 -10.00 5.24
N LEU A 230 -14.63 -10.44 6.12
CA LEU A 230 -14.81 -9.85 7.46
C LEU A 230 -13.69 -10.22 8.44
N THR A 231 -13.00 -11.35 8.25
CA THR A 231 -11.91 -11.77 9.14
C THR A 231 -10.55 -11.18 8.76
N SER A 232 -10.41 -10.59 7.57
CA SER A 232 -9.16 -10.00 7.06
C SER A 232 -9.39 -8.57 6.59
N ILE A 233 -9.45 -7.62 7.53
CA ILE A 233 -9.68 -6.21 7.24
C ILE A 233 -8.36 -5.45 7.18
N ARG A 234 -8.12 -4.78 6.06
CA ARG A 234 -6.96 -3.90 5.83
C ARG A 234 -7.44 -2.52 5.40
N PHE A 235 -6.81 -1.48 5.92
CA PHE A 235 -7.09 -0.11 5.48
C PHE A 235 -6.27 0.26 4.24
N SER A 236 -6.81 1.15 3.42
CA SER A 236 -6.13 1.77 2.29
C SER A 236 -5.70 3.21 2.60
N ASP A 237 -6.44 3.90 3.47
CA ASP A 237 -6.10 5.24 3.92
C ASP A 237 -6.71 5.53 5.31
N THR A 238 -6.32 6.66 5.89
CA THR A 238 -6.86 7.14 7.16
C THR A 238 -7.35 8.58 7.04
N SER A 239 -8.44 8.89 7.72
CA SER A 239 -9.00 10.24 7.81
C SER A 239 -9.14 10.67 9.25
N ASP A 240 -9.28 11.98 9.47
CA ASP A 240 -9.65 12.49 10.78
C ASP A 240 -11.05 11.96 11.16
N PRO A 241 -11.29 11.50 12.40
CA PRO A 241 -12.62 11.05 12.83
C PRO A 241 -13.75 12.07 12.67
N ALA A 242 -13.42 13.37 12.63
CA ALA A 242 -14.34 14.49 12.43
C ALA A 242 -14.48 14.91 10.95
N ASP A 243 -13.83 14.22 10.01
CA ASP A 243 -13.94 14.51 8.58
C ASP A 243 -15.40 14.38 8.09
N ALA A 244 -15.83 15.30 7.22
CA ALA A 244 -17.19 15.35 6.71
C ALA A 244 -17.59 14.06 5.95
N LYS A 245 -16.66 13.40 5.27
CA LYS A 245 -16.91 12.13 4.57
C LYS A 245 -17.19 11.00 5.56
N VAL A 246 -16.48 10.99 6.70
CA VAL A 246 -16.70 10.03 7.80
C VAL A 246 -18.09 10.26 8.40
N ALA A 247 -18.44 11.52 8.69
CA ALA A 247 -19.74 11.88 9.23
C ALA A 247 -20.89 11.50 8.28
N ALA A 248 -20.73 11.72 6.98
CA ALA A 248 -21.73 11.38 5.96
C ALA A 248 -21.88 9.87 5.73
N ALA A 249 -20.85 9.06 5.98
CA ALA A 249 -20.91 7.62 5.82
C ALA A 249 -21.60 6.91 7.00
N LYS A 250 -21.40 7.40 8.24
CA LYS A 250 -21.88 6.77 9.49
C LYS A 250 -23.37 6.37 9.50
N PRO A 251 -24.33 7.18 9.00
CA PRO A 251 -25.76 6.82 9.01
C PRO A 251 -26.09 5.60 8.14
N HIS A 252 -25.21 5.23 7.22
CA HIS A 252 -25.38 4.13 6.28
C HIS A 252 -24.47 2.94 6.65
N ALA A 253 -24.18 2.78 7.95
CA ALA A 253 -23.36 1.70 8.45
C ALA A 253 -24.12 0.37 8.46
N ARG A 254 -23.42 -0.69 8.05
CA ARG A 254 -23.86 -2.09 8.16
C ARG A 254 -23.00 -2.78 9.20
N ALA A 255 -23.63 -3.42 10.17
CA ALA A 255 -22.93 -4.09 11.27
C ALA A 255 -22.88 -5.60 11.07
N TYR A 256 -21.72 -6.18 11.38
CA TYR A 256 -21.47 -7.61 11.36
C TYR A 256 -20.83 -8.00 12.66
N THR A 257 -21.32 -9.05 13.31
CA THR A 257 -20.74 -9.53 14.57
C THR A 257 -20.20 -10.94 14.37
N LEU A 258 -18.92 -11.12 14.62
CA LEU A 258 -18.22 -12.39 14.60
C LEU A 258 -17.97 -12.83 16.05
N THR A 259 -18.29 -14.07 16.39
CA THR A 259 -17.92 -14.67 17.67
C THR A 259 -17.06 -15.89 17.42
N ALA A 260 -15.86 -15.91 18.00
CA ALA A 260 -14.93 -17.02 17.91
C ALA A 260 -15.28 -18.14 18.91
N PHE A 261 -14.74 -19.35 18.69
CA PHE A 261 -14.91 -20.49 19.61
C PHE A 261 -14.35 -20.22 21.01
N ASP A 262 -13.39 -19.30 21.16
CA ASP A 262 -12.86 -18.86 22.46
C ASP A 262 -13.76 -17.85 23.18
N GLY A 263 -14.94 -17.55 22.62
CA GLY A 263 -15.92 -16.61 23.17
C GLY A 263 -15.62 -15.14 22.88
N LYS A 264 -14.51 -14.81 22.20
CA LYS A 264 -14.23 -13.43 21.81
C LYS A 264 -15.17 -12.99 20.69
N THR A 265 -15.72 -11.80 20.87
CA THR A 265 -16.61 -11.15 19.90
C THR A 265 -15.91 -9.96 19.26
N VAL A 266 -16.08 -9.82 17.94
CA VAL A 266 -15.66 -8.67 17.15
C VAL A 266 -16.85 -8.15 16.35
N THR A 267 -17.18 -6.88 16.53
CA THR A 267 -18.21 -6.19 15.76
C THR A 267 -17.56 -5.27 14.75
N ILE A 268 -17.86 -5.49 13.48
CA ILE A 268 -17.34 -4.75 12.33
C ILE A 268 -18.49 -3.91 11.77
N SER A 269 -18.32 -2.60 11.73
CA SER A 269 -19.24 -1.68 11.08
C SER A 269 -18.62 -1.14 9.80
N LEU A 270 -19.29 -1.36 8.67
CA LEU A 270 -18.87 -0.82 7.37
C LEU A 270 -19.83 0.27 6.95
N ALA A 271 -19.32 1.49 6.81
CA ALA A 271 -20.10 2.70 6.55
C ALA A 271 -19.70 3.28 5.20
N ARG A 272 -20.69 3.59 4.35
CA ARG A 272 -20.45 4.20 3.03
C ARG A 272 -21.54 5.19 2.71
N LYS A 273 -21.18 6.39 2.26
CA LYS A 273 -22.18 7.32 1.70
C LYS A 273 -22.72 6.72 0.38
N PRO A 274 -24.04 6.47 0.25
CA PRO A 274 -24.64 5.92 -0.96
C PRO A 274 -24.52 6.89 -2.14
N GLU A 275 -24.61 6.34 -3.36
CA GLU A 275 -24.67 7.14 -4.58
C GLU A 275 -25.94 7.98 -4.62
N GLU A 276 -25.81 9.27 -4.91
CA GLU A 276 -26.97 10.15 -5.15
C GLU A 276 -27.13 10.32 -6.65
N LYS A 277 -28.29 9.91 -7.19
CA LYS A 277 -28.74 10.34 -8.53
C LYS A 277 -29.52 11.64 -8.37
N LYS A 278 -28.88 12.78 -8.60
CA LYS A 278 -29.56 14.09 -8.57
C LYS A 278 -30.08 14.43 -9.97
N MET A 279 -31.33 14.90 -10.03
CA MET A 279 -31.87 15.53 -11.24
C MET A 279 -31.12 16.85 -11.48
N LYS A 280 -30.61 17.04 -12.69
CA LYS A 280 -30.05 18.32 -13.12
C LYS A 280 -31.18 19.37 -13.11
N PRO A 281 -31.04 20.53 -12.46
CA PRO A 281 -32.03 21.59 -12.59
C PRO A 281 -32.15 22.00 -14.07
N PRO A 282 -33.36 22.27 -14.59
CA PRO A 282 -33.51 22.68 -15.98
C PRO A 282 -32.67 23.94 -16.20
N VAL A 283 -31.73 23.86 -17.14
CA VAL A 283 -31.01 25.04 -17.61
C VAL A 283 -32.07 25.93 -18.24
N ALA A 284 -32.45 27.00 -17.54
CA ALA A 284 -33.29 28.04 -18.12
C ALA A 284 -32.53 28.60 -19.33
N ASP A 285 -33.06 28.30 -20.51
CA ASP A 285 -32.48 28.72 -21.77
C ASP A 285 -32.51 30.26 -21.82
N LYS A 286 -31.38 30.90 -21.53
CA LYS A 286 -31.23 32.37 -21.59
C LYS A 286 -31.23 32.90 -23.03
N SER A 287 -31.46 32.05 -24.03
CA SER A 287 -31.51 32.44 -25.44
C SER A 287 -32.85 33.04 -25.91
N LEU A 288 -33.86 33.21 -25.04
CA LEU A 288 -35.14 33.85 -25.40
C LEU A 288 -35.27 35.32 -24.97
N LEU A 289 -34.20 35.94 -24.46
CA LEU A 289 -34.13 37.38 -24.22
C LEU A 289 -33.28 38.04 -25.31
N GLY A 290 -33.83 38.15 -26.53
CA GLY A 290 -33.16 38.78 -27.66
C GLY A 290 -34.13 39.23 -28.76
N ALA A 291 -34.42 40.54 -28.76
CA ALA A 291 -34.89 41.39 -29.87
C ALA A 291 -36.20 41.04 -30.60
N ALA A 292 -37.24 41.84 -30.32
CA ALA A 292 -38.41 42.00 -31.16
C ALA A 292 -38.04 42.66 -32.51
N THR A 293 -38.40 42.03 -33.62
CA THR A 293 -38.42 42.65 -34.95
C THR A 293 -39.78 42.32 -35.62
N PRO A 294 -40.49 43.29 -36.26
CA PRO A 294 -41.82 43.04 -36.83
C PRO A 294 -41.80 42.15 -38.10
N PRO A 295 -42.94 41.57 -38.51
CA PRO A 295 -42.98 40.39 -39.39
C PRO A 295 -42.89 40.70 -40.89
N SER A 296 -42.41 39.73 -41.67
CA SER A 296 -42.71 39.63 -43.11
C SER A 296 -43.28 38.24 -43.44
N PRO A 297 -44.28 38.13 -44.33
CA PRO A 297 -45.19 37.00 -44.37
C PRO A 297 -44.93 36.12 -45.59
N THR A 298 -44.27 34.96 -45.43
CA THR A 298 -44.39 33.85 -46.39
C THR A 298 -43.80 32.54 -45.86
N ALA A 299 -44.61 31.46 -45.94
CA ALA A 299 -44.22 30.03 -45.93
C ALA A 299 -44.00 29.35 -44.54
N PRO A 300 -44.26 28.03 -44.40
CA PRO A 300 -45.11 27.48 -43.34
C PRO A 300 -44.37 26.96 -42.11
N THR A 301 -45.10 26.96 -40.98
CA THR A 301 -44.77 26.36 -39.68
C THR A 301 -44.23 24.92 -39.79
N PRO A 302 -43.01 24.62 -39.34
CA PRO A 302 -42.62 23.25 -39.01
C PRO A 302 -43.24 22.89 -37.65
N ALA A 303 -43.93 21.76 -37.59
CA ALA A 303 -44.45 21.19 -36.34
C ALA A 303 -43.31 21.02 -35.31
N PRO A 304 -43.53 21.35 -34.03
CA PRO A 304 -42.52 21.12 -33.01
C PRO A 304 -42.35 19.62 -32.78
N ASP A 305 -41.16 19.09 -33.10
CA ASP A 305 -40.71 17.77 -32.67
C ASP A 305 -40.78 17.67 -31.13
N PRO A 306 -41.57 16.75 -30.55
CA PRO A 306 -41.48 16.46 -29.13
C PRO A 306 -40.24 15.59 -28.90
N LYS A 307 -39.05 16.18 -28.98
CA LYS A 307 -37.88 15.61 -28.30
C LYS A 307 -38.16 15.71 -26.81
N LEU A 308 -38.72 14.62 -26.28
CA LEU A 308 -38.74 14.28 -24.86
C LEU A 308 -37.40 14.67 -24.26
N LEU A 309 -37.40 15.71 -23.44
CA LEU A 309 -36.31 16.06 -22.53
C LEU A 309 -36.16 14.86 -21.60
N THR A 310 -35.26 13.95 -21.94
CA THR A 310 -34.84 12.89 -21.04
C THR A 310 -34.20 13.58 -19.85
N PRO A 311 -34.68 13.36 -18.60
CA PRO A 311 -34.04 13.96 -17.44
C PRO A 311 -32.60 13.46 -17.33
N GLU A 312 -31.63 14.34 -17.57
CA GLU A 312 -30.23 14.06 -17.33
C GLU A 312 -30.02 13.94 -15.80
N PHE A 313 -29.67 12.74 -15.33
CA PHE A 313 -29.27 12.52 -13.95
C PHE A 313 -27.75 12.69 -13.83
N GLU A 314 -27.30 13.48 -12.86
CA GLU A 314 -25.90 13.48 -12.46
C GLU A 314 -25.70 12.42 -11.38
N THR A 315 -24.90 11.40 -11.67
CA THR A 315 -24.51 10.37 -10.70
C THR A 315 -23.37 10.90 -9.84
N ILE A 316 -23.67 11.26 -8.59
CA ILE A 316 -22.62 11.55 -7.61
C ILE A 316 -22.04 10.19 -7.16
N PRO A 317 -20.75 9.92 -7.40
CA PRO A 317 -20.14 8.63 -7.10
C PRO A 317 -20.19 8.35 -5.59
N ALA A 318 -20.28 7.07 -5.23
CA ALA A 318 -20.36 6.69 -3.83
C ALA A 318 -19.12 7.16 -3.06
N GLY A 319 -19.34 7.56 -1.80
CA GLY A 319 -18.25 7.97 -0.93
C GLY A 319 -17.31 6.80 -0.60
N PRO A 320 -16.13 7.10 -0.01
CA PRO A 320 -15.22 6.08 0.49
C PRO A 320 -15.90 5.20 1.55
N VAL A 321 -15.49 3.94 1.63
CA VAL A 321 -15.94 3.01 2.67
C VAL A 321 -15.09 3.19 3.92
N PHE A 322 -15.72 3.47 5.04
CA PHE A 322 -15.08 3.51 6.35
C PHE A 322 -15.41 2.26 7.17
N VAL A 323 -14.43 1.79 7.94
CA VAL A 323 -14.61 0.68 8.88
C VAL A 323 -14.50 1.16 10.32
N GLY A 324 -15.40 0.65 11.17
CA GLY A 324 -15.27 0.66 12.63
C GLY A 324 -15.15 -0.77 13.14
N ILE A 325 -14.25 -1.01 14.09
CA ILE A 325 -14.05 -2.33 14.69
C ILE A 325 -14.13 -2.20 16.21
N ALA A 326 -15.11 -2.85 16.81
CA ALA A 326 -15.21 -3.03 18.25
C ALA A 326 -14.79 -4.45 18.60
N HIS A 327 -13.88 -4.58 19.56
CA HIS A 327 -13.39 -5.87 20.05
C HIS A 327 -13.77 -6.03 21.52
N SER A 328 -14.22 -7.24 21.88
CA SER A 328 -14.60 -7.63 23.25
C SER A 328 -13.42 -7.54 24.22
N ASP A 329 -12.24 -8.02 23.81
CA ASP A 329 -10.98 -7.78 24.54
C ASP A 329 -10.65 -6.28 24.60
N ALA A 330 -10.47 -5.75 25.81
CA ALA A 330 -10.11 -4.36 26.05
C ALA A 330 -8.67 -4.04 25.64
N ALA A 331 -7.76 -5.03 25.63
CA ALA A 331 -6.35 -4.86 25.26
C ALA A 331 -6.11 -4.93 23.74
N ALA A 332 -7.14 -5.18 22.93
CA ALA A 332 -7.01 -5.32 21.48
C ALA A 332 -6.45 -4.02 20.85
N PRO A 333 -5.29 -4.07 20.15
CA PRO A 333 -4.64 -2.88 19.57
C PRO A 333 -5.54 -2.08 18.62
N VAL A 334 -6.45 -2.77 17.93
CA VAL A 334 -7.41 -2.15 17.00
C VAL A 334 -8.27 -1.08 17.67
N LYS A 335 -8.60 -1.21 18.97
CA LYS A 335 -9.44 -0.21 19.68
C LYS A 335 -8.74 1.13 19.78
N ALA A 336 -7.43 1.13 20.11
CA ALA A 336 -6.62 2.34 20.16
C ALA A 336 -6.50 2.98 18.77
N LEU A 337 -6.39 2.17 17.72
CA LEU A 337 -6.39 2.64 16.33
C LEU A 337 -7.73 3.31 15.97
N MET A 338 -8.87 2.65 16.24
CA MET A 338 -10.22 3.16 15.94
C MET A 338 -10.55 4.45 16.70
N ALA A 339 -9.98 4.65 17.89
CA ALA A 339 -10.13 5.91 18.63
C ALA A 339 -9.29 7.05 18.02
N LYS A 340 -8.14 6.73 17.40
CA LYS A 340 -7.21 7.71 16.85
C LYS A 340 -7.63 8.22 15.47
N ARG A 341 -8.17 7.35 14.61
CA ARG A 341 -8.44 7.64 13.20
C ARG A 341 -9.70 6.94 12.69
N ALA A 342 -10.30 7.53 11.66
CA ALA A 342 -11.21 6.80 10.79
C ALA A 342 -10.42 6.09 9.69
N PHE A 343 -10.79 4.86 9.37
CA PHE A 343 -10.08 4.01 8.43
C PHE A 343 -10.89 3.81 7.17
N GLN A 344 -10.31 4.18 6.03
CA GLN A 344 -10.86 3.85 4.74
C GLN A 344 -10.40 2.45 4.34
N ILE A 345 -11.31 1.65 3.80
CA ILE A 345 -11.01 0.33 3.24
C ILE A 345 -11.37 0.28 1.76
N ALA A 346 -10.94 -0.78 1.08
CA ALA A 346 -11.29 -0.99 -0.33
C ALA A 346 -12.80 -1.13 -0.53
N ASP A 347 -13.32 -0.50 -1.59
CA ASP A 347 -14.73 -0.57 -1.96
C ASP A 347 -15.25 -2.00 -2.12
N TYR A 348 -14.40 -2.88 -2.66
CA TYR A 348 -14.71 -4.30 -2.84
C TYR A 348 -15.04 -5.00 -1.51
N THR A 349 -14.42 -4.61 -0.40
CA THR A 349 -14.71 -5.16 0.93
C THR A 349 -16.16 -4.87 1.35
N PHE A 350 -16.77 -3.79 0.86
CA PHE A 350 -18.17 -3.46 1.11
C PHE A 350 -19.11 -4.10 0.09
N THR A 351 -18.76 -4.06 -1.20
CA THR A 351 -19.65 -4.51 -2.29
C THR A 351 -19.68 -6.03 -2.47
N SER A 352 -18.63 -6.74 -2.04
CA SER A 352 -18.57 -8.22 -2.07
C SER A 352 -19.45 -8.89 -1.01
N LEU A 353 -19.87 -8.15 0.02
CA LEU A 353 -20.72 -8.69 1.07
C LEU A 353 -22.18 -8.78 0.59
N PRO A 354 -22.95 -9.79 1.06
CA PRO A 354 -24.39 -9.92 0.78
C PRO A 354 -25.09 -8.59 1.02
N GLN A 355 -25.89 -8.07 0.09
CA GLN A 355 -26.58 -6.78 0.29
C GLN A 355 -27.97 -6.97 0.87
N LYS A 356 -28.56 -8.13 0.60
CA LYS A 356 -29.89 -8.53 1.04
C LYS A 356 -29.86 -9.83 1.82
N SER A 357 -30.85 -10.03 2.66
CA SER A 357 -30.99 -11.27 3.43
C SER A 357 -31.16 -12.48 2.51
N ALA A 358 -31.85 -12.32 1.38
CA ALA A 358 -32.07 -13.36 0.38
C ALA A 358 -30.78 -13.85 -0.30
N ASP A 359 -29.72 -13.04 -0.35
CA ASP A 359 -28.44 -13.41 -0.98
C ASP A 359 -27.73 -14.53 -0.20
N LEU A 360 -28.12 -14.76 1.06
CA LEU A 360 -27.56 -15.78 1.95
C LEU A 360 -28.18 -17.16 1.76
N PHE A 361 -29.19 -17.30 0.91
CA PHE A 361 -29.94 -18.54 0.74
C PHE A 361 -30.01 -18.94 -0.74
N GLU A 362 -30.15 -20.24 -0.98
CA GLU A 362 -30.35 -20.80 -2.31
C GLU A 362 -31.45 -21.88 -2.28
N PRO A 363 -32.10 -22.17 -3.42
CA PRO A 363 -33.12 -23.22 -3.48
C PRO A 363 -32.59 -24.56 -2.98
N ALA A 364 -33.36 -25.24 -2.12
CA ALA A 364 -33.03 -26.59 -1.69
C ALA A 364 -33.18 -27.57 -2.88
N PRO A 365 -32.33 -28.60 -2.99
CA PRO A 365 -32.52 -29.65 -4.00
C PRO A 365 -33.90 -30.28 -3.87
N PRO A 366 -34.56 -30.68 -4.98
CA PRO A 366 -35.81 -31.42 -4.90
C PRO A 366 -35.61 -32.69 -4.05
N PRO A 367 -36.60 -33.10 -3.25
CA PRO A 367 -36.51 -34.34 -2.49
C PRO A 367 -36.22 -35.49 -3.45
N ALA A 368 -35.26 -36.34 -3.09
CA ALA A 368 -34.93 -37.51 -3.88
C ALA A 368 -36.19 -38.35 -4.11
N PRO A 369 -36.46 -38.84 -5.35
CA PRO A 369 -37.62 -39.67 -5.61
C PRO A 369 -37.61 -40.85 -4.63
N ALA A 370 -38.75 -41.07 -3.96
CA ALA A 370 -38.92 -42.17 -3.03
C ALA A 370 -38.52 -43.48 -3.73
N ALA A 371 -37.59 -44.23 -3.14
CA ALA A 371 -37.22 -45.54 -3.64
C ALA A 371 -38.52 -46.36 -3.74
N GLU A 372 -38.87 -46.77 -4.96
CA GLU A 372 -40.02 -47.63 -5.18
C GLU A 372 -39.90 -48.86 -4.27
N PRO A 373 -40.96 -49.25 -3.56
CA PRO A 373 -40.92 -50.44 -2.74
C PRO A 373 -40.55 -51.62 -3.63
N GLN A 374 -39.42 -52.27 -3.35
CA GLN A 374 -39.04 -53.52 -3.99
C GLN A 374 -40.21 -54.49 -3.80
N LYS A 375 -40.86 -54.80 -4.93
CA LYS A 375 -41.99 -55.72 -4.97
C LYS A 375 -41.46 -57.12 -4.61
N PRO A 376 -42.13 -57.85 -3.71
CA PRO A 376 -41.63 -59.10 -3.12
C PRO A 376 -41.40 -60.22 -4.13
#